data_AF-A0A538AMB8-F1
#
_entry.id   AF-A0A538AMB8-F1
#
_cell.length_a   1.000
_cell.length_b   1.000
_cell.length_c   1.000
_cell.angle_alpha   90.00
_cell.angle_beta   90.00
_cell.angle_gamma   90.00
#
_symmetry.space_group_name_H-M   'P 1'
#
loop_
_entity.id
_entity.type
_entity.pdbx_description
1 polymer ?
#
loop_
_entity_poly.entity_id
_entity_poly.type
_entity_poly.pdbx_seq_one_letter_code
_entity_poly.pdbx_strand_id
1 'polypeptide(L)'
;MVAGDQPPARRPSSDRPARSWADHRRAAGDRRRRSRVLRLSVLYRVFPARDGADPAEDGGPLFVARALQGSSRHDNPDRYGALYATRVALSAVAERLLRFRGQRLSDGDLVRADGRRYALAAIDDAGLSAVHDLDDPQELVRRRLRPSWVATSDRSVTQPIALQAFDDGSDGFAWWSTIEAGWSNVTLFAERAIPRLRVGGRPDPLTTGHPLVRAMAERFGIGLGR
;
A
#
# COMPACT_ATOMS: atom_id res chain seq x y z
N MET A 1 30.43 -37.10 34.23
CA MET A 1 29.05 -36.91 33.73
C MET A 1 28.13 -37.02 34.92
N VAL A 2 27.68 -35.88 35.45
CA VAL A 2 26.80 -35.83 36.63
C VAL A 2 25.71 -34.81 36.31
N ALA A 3 24.47 -35.32 36.27
CA ALA A 3 23.26 -34.55 36.10
C ALA A 3 23.00 -33.70 37.35
N GLY A 4 22.70 -32.41 37.16
CA GLY A 4 22.31 -31.51 38.24
C GLY A 4 20.85 -31.73 38.62
N ASP A 5 20.63 -32.11 39.87
CA ASP A 5 19.31 -32.24 40.50
C ASP A 5 18.60 -30.88 40.63
N GLN A 6 17.36 -30.84 40.17
CA GLN A 6 16.46 -29.70 40.31
C GLN A 6 15.64 -29.85 41.61
N PRO A 7 15.60 -28.86 42.51
CA PRO A 7 14.82 -28.95 43.75
C PRO A 7 13.29 -28.86 43.49
N PRO A 8 12.46 -29.60 44.25
CA PRO A 8 11.02 -29.62 44.02
C PRO A 8 10.32 -28.31 44.40
N ALA A 9 9.30 -27.95 43.62
CA ALA A 9 8.49 -26.76 43.82
C ALA A 9 7.69 -26.80 45.13
N ARG A 10 7.79 -25.72 45.92
CA ARG A 10 6.97 -25.49 47.12
C ARG A 10 5.49 -25.39 46.74
N ARG A 11 4.64 -26.17 47.41
CA ARG A 11 3.18 -26.02 47.38
C ARG A 11 2.78 -24.72 48.09
N PRO A 12 1.89 -23.88 47.53
CA PRO A 12 1.36 -22.72 48.23
C PRO A 12 0.34 -23.12 49.29
N SER A 13 0.37 -22.44 50.45
CA SER A 13 -0.53 -22.67 51.57
C SER A 13 -1.97 -22.22 51.26
N SER A 14 -2.94 -23.06 51.62
CA SER A 14 -4.33 -22.69 51.77
C SER A 14 -4.47 -21.78 52.99
N ASP A 15 -4.61 -20.47 52.79
CA ASP A 15 -5.34 -19.56 53.68
C ASP A 15 -5.24 -18.12 53.15
N ARG A 16 -6.24 -17.71 52.36
CA ARG A 16 -6.61 -16.28 52.23
C ARG A 16 -8.08 -16.16 51.81
N PRO A 17 -8.84 -15.25 52.44
CA PRO A 17 -10.30 -15.23 52.35
C PRO A 17 -10.79 -14.72 50.99
N ALA A 18 -11.87 -15.36 50.53
CA ALA A 18 -12.57 -15.03 49.30
C ALA A 18 -13.08 -13.59 49.30
N ARG A 19 -12.59 -12.77 48.36
CA ARG A 19 -13.18 -11.48 48.02
C ARG A 19 -13.96 -11.62 46.71
N SER A 20 -15.28 -11.46 46.89
CA SER A 20 -16.34 -11.20 45.93
C SER A 20 -15.87 -10.61 44.59
N TRP A 21 -16.06 -11.37 43.50
CA TRP A 21 -16.09 -10.85 42.13
C TRP A 21 -17.56 -10.67 41.72
N ALA A 22 -18.16 -9.58 42.19
CA ALA A 22 -19.44 -9.10 41.70
C ALA A 22 -19.21 -8.07 40.59
N ASP A 23 -19.81 -8.35 39.44
CA ASP A 23 -20.28 -7.40 38.42
C ASP A 23 -19.36 -6.30 37.90
N HIS A 24 -18.62 -6.65 36.83
CA HIS A 24 -18.28 -5.71 35.75
C HIS A 24 -18.83 -6.20 34.41
N ARG A 25 -20.16 -6.34 34.33
CA ARG A 25 -20.90 -6.23 33.06
C ARG A 25 -21.68 -4.92 33.09
N ARG A 26 -21.18 -3.90 32.40
CA ARG A 26 -21.96 -2.84 31.70
C ARG A 26 -21.01 -1.72 31.25
N ALA A 27 -20.74 -1.71 29.95
CA ALA A 27 -20.67 -0.49 29.15
C ALA A 27 -20.69 -0.90 27.67
N ALA A 28 -21.86 -1.31 27.19
CA ALA A 28 -22.17 -1.25 25.77
C ALA A 28 -22.26 0.24 25.39
N GLY A 29 -21.11 0.82 25.05
CA GLY A 29 -20.99 2.18 24.56
C GLY A 29 -21.38 2.23 23.09
N ASP A 30 -22.60 2.69 22.86
CA ASP A 30 -23.20 3.09 21.60
C ASP A 30 -22.21 3.86 20.70
N ARG A 31 -21.68 3.19 19.66
CA ARG A 31 -20.80 3.79 18.62
C ARG A 31 -21.60 4.55 17.56
N ARG A 32 -22.64 5.28 17.96
CA ARG A 32 -23.38 6.21 17.08
C ARG A 32 -23.00 7.66 17.35
N ARG A 33 -21.72 8.00 17.20
CA ARG A 33 -21.31 9.36 16.87
C ARG A 33 -20.33 9.31 15.71
N ARG A 34 -20.89 9.36 14.51
CA ARG A 34 -20.18 9.67 13.27
C ARG A 34 -19.65 11.09 13.37
N SER A 35 -18.48 11.27 13.95
CA SER A 35 -17.62 12.40 13.59
C SER A 35 -17.26 12.19 12.12
N ARG A 36 -17.91 12.96 11.25
CA ARG A 36 -17.64 12.97 9.82
C ARG A 36 -16.29 13.68 9.63
N VAL A 37 -15.20 12.99 10.00
CA VAL A 37 -13.85 13.35 9.57
C VAL A 37 -13.92 13.30 8.06
N LEU A 38 -13.76 14.44 7.40
CA LEU A 38 -13.55 14.51 5.97
C LEU A 38 -12.29 13.68 5.69
N ARG A 39 -12.46 12.41 5.32
CA ARG A 39 -11.36 11.63 4.79
C ARG A 39 -11.05 12.26 3.44
N LEU A 40 -9.96 13.02 3.38
CA LEU A 40 -9.27 13.24 2.12
C LEU A 40 -8.75 11.86 1.69
N SER A 41 -9.50 11.16 0.82
CA SER A 41 -9.01 9.94 0.17
C SER A 41 -8.09 10.37 -0.94
N VAL A 42 -6.78 10.31 -0.68
CA VAL A 42 -5.79 10.61 -1.69
C VAL A 42 -4.94 9.38 -1.92
N LEU A 43 -4.73 9.10 -3.20
CA LEU A 43 -3.75 8.16 -3.71
C LEU A 43 -2.60 8.92 -4.32
N TYR A 44 -1.42 8.33 -4.26
CA TYR A 44 -0.21 8.86 -4.85
C TYR A 44 0.36 7.85 -5.83
N ARG A 45 0.84 8.36 -6.97
CA ARG A 45 1.48 7.55 -8.01
C ARG A 45 2.66 8.30 -8.60
N VAL A 46 3.78 7.60 -8.74
CA VAL A 46 4.91 8.05 -9.56
C VAL A 46 4.79 7.43 -10.94
N PHE A 47 4.89 8.25 -11.99
CA PHE A 47 4.73 7.83 -13.38
C PHE A 47 5.61 8.69 -14.31
N PRO A 48 5.98 8.19 -15.50
CA PRO A 48 6.72 9.00 -16.47
C PRO A 48 5.79 9.98 -17.16
N ALA A 49 5.89 11.26 -16.79
CA ALA A 49 4.97 12.28 -17.27
C ALA A 49 5.30 12.72 -18.70
N ARG A 50 4.24 12.96 -19.48
CA ARG A 50 4.29 13.69 -20.75
C ARG A 50 3.53 15.00 -20.55
N ASP A 51 4.16 16.12 -20.90
CA ASP A 51 3.52 17.43 -20.79
C ASP A 51 2.25 17.49 -21.66
N GLY A 52 1.16 18.00 -21.07
CA GLY A 52 -0.13 18.14 -21.73
C GLY A 52 -0.89 16.81 -21.97
N ALA A 53 -0.40 15.67 -21.48
CA ALA A 53 -1.14 14.41 -21.59
C ALA A 53 -2.41 14.42 -20.74
N ASP A 54 -3.51 13.96 -21.32
CA ASP A 54 -4.73 13.74 -20.57
C ASP A 54 -4.51 12.66 -19.48
N PRO A 55 -5.26 12.72 -18.36
CA PRO A 55 -5.04 11.82 -17.23
C PRO A 55 -4.92 10.34 -17.57
N ALA A 56 -5.75 9.85 -18.50
CA ALA A 56 -5.83 8.44 -18.88
C ALA A 56 -5.05 8.09 -20.17
N GLU A 57 -4.35 9.04 -20.78
CA GLU A 57 -3.54 8.82 -22.00
C GLU A 57 -2.08 8.50 -21.66
N ASP A 58 -1.33 7.96 -22.63
CA ASP A 58 0.11 7.70 -22.44
C ASP A 58 0.85 8.96 -21.94
N GLY A 59 1.56 8.77 -20.82
CA GLY A 59 2.21 9.83 -20.07
C GLY A 59 1.33 10.57 -19.05
N GLY A 60 0.09 10.13 -18.84
CA GLY A 60 -0.83 10.61 -17.81
C GLY A 60 -0.84 9.75 -16.52
N PRO A 61 -1.22 10.31 -15.36
CA PRO A 61 -1.16 9.64 -14.05
C PRO A 61 -2.18 8.50 -13.86
N LEU A 62 -3.21 8.39 -14.70
CA LEU A 62 -4.20 7.30 -14.66
C LEU A 62 -3.98 6.29 -15.79
N PHE A 63 -3.00 6.51 -16.66
CA PHE A 63 -2.71 5.61 -17.77
C PHE A 63 -2.23 4.24 -17.31
N VAL A 64 -2.79 3.21 -17.92
CA VAL A 64 -2.41 1.80 -17.73
C VAL A 64 -2.00 1.23 -19.06
N ALA A 65 -0.70 0.99 -19.23
CA ALA A 65 -0.15 0.35 -20.42
C ALA A 65 -0.46 -1.15 -20.41
N ARG A 66 -1.69 -1.54 -20.75
CA ARG A 66 -2.18 -2.93 -20.67
C ARG A 66 -1.26 -3.93 -21.39
N ALA A 67 -0.72 -3.55 -22.54
CA ALA A 67 0.21 -4.38 -23.32
C ALA A 67 1.53 -4.73 -22.59
N LEU A 68 1.87 -4.00 -21.51
CA LEU A 68 3.07 -4.24 -20.70
C LEU A 68 2.76 -4.97 -19.38
N GLN A 69 1.50 -5.33 -19.13
CA GLN A 69 1.09 -6.02 -17.91
C GLN A 69 1.22 -7.54 -18.01
N GLY A 70 1.32 -8.19 -16.85
CA GLY A 70 1.40 -9.64 -16.69
C GLY A 70 2.56 -10.09 -15.79
N SER A 71 3.53 -9.20 -15.55
CA SER A 71 4.70 -9.49 -14.72
C SER A 71 4.63 -8.87 -13.32
N SER A 72 3.60 -8.09 -13.00
CA SER A 72 3.42 -7.54 -11.65
C SER A 72 2.52 -8.43 -10.79
N ARG A 73 2.55 -8.20 -9.47
CA ARG A 73 1.92 -9.08 -8.45
C ARG A 73 0.42 -9.26 -8.67
N HIS A 74 -0.28 -8.23 -9.12
CA HIS A 74 -1.73 -8.22 -9.24
C HIS A 74 -2.18 -8.01 -10.69
N ASP A 75 -1.32 -8.29 -11.66
CA ASP A 75 -1.68 -8.15 -13.07
C ASP A 75 -2.53 -9.34 -13.53
N ASN A 76 -3.52 -9.06 -14.37
CA ASN A 76 -4.23 -10.06 -15.14
C ASN A 76 -4.67 -9.44 -16.49
N PRO A 77 -3.76 -9.39 -17.48
CA PRO A 77 -3.94 -8.59 -18.70
C PRO A 77 -5.13 -9.05 -19.54
N ASP A 78 -5.56 -10.31 -19.42
CA ASP A 78 -6.72 -10.86 -20.12
C ASP A 78 -8.06 -10.38 -19.52
N ARG A 79 -8.05 -9.88 -18.29
CA ARG A 79 -9.27 -9.55 -17.54
C ARG A 79 -9.42 -8.07 -17.23
N TYR A 80 -8.33 -7.39 -16.84
CA TYR A 80 -8.38 -5.98 -16.44
C TYR A 80 -7.03 -5.28 -16.62
N GLY A 81 -7.05 -3.96 -16.59
CA GLY A 81 -5.86 -3.13 -16.36
C GLY A 81 -5.61 -2.97 -14.86
N ALA A 82 -4.39 -3.24 -14.39
CA ALA A 82 -4.02 -3.00 -12.99
C ALA A 82 -3.35 -1.61 -12.80
N LEU A 83 -3.97 -0.72 -12.04
CA LEU A 83 -3.42 0.57 -11.67
C LEU A 83 -2.86 0.51 -10.25
N TYR A 84 -1.55 0.71 -10.09
CA TYR A 84 -0.88 0.71 -8.79
C TYR A 84 -0.70 2.14 -8.27
N ALA A 85 -1.13 2.35 -7.03
CA ALA A 85 -0.97 3.60 -6.30
C ALA A 85 -0.74 3.30 -4.80
N THR A 86 -0.61 4.34 -3.98
CA THR A 86 -0.42 4.19 -2.53
C THR A 86 -1.09 5.32 -1.76
N ARG A 87 -1.45 5.07 -0.50
CA ARG A 87 -1.97 6.08 0.43
C ARG A 87 -0.89 7.00 1.00
N VAL A 88 0.39 6.68 0.76
CA VAL A 88 1.53 7.39 1.34
C VAL A 88 2.42 7.93 0.22
N ALA A 89 2.47 9.25 0.04
CA ALA A 89 3.27 9.88 -1.01
C ALA A 89 4.75 9.44 -0.99
N LEU A 90 5.31 9.29 0.21
CA LEU A 90 6.67 8.82 0.41
C LEU A 90 6.89 7.39 -0.13
N SER A 91 5.89 6.52 -0.02
CA SER A 91 5.93 5.14 -0.56
C SER A 91 6.04 5.13 -2.08
N ALA A 92 5.29 6.01 -2.77
CA ALA A 92 5.31 6.11 -4.23
C ALA A 92 6.71 6.46 -4.75
N VAL A 93 7.39 7.35 -4.02
CA VAL A 93 8.77 7.77 -4.29
C VAL A 93 9.76 6.65 -3.90
N ALA A 94 9.57 5.99 -2.76
CA ALA A 94 10.44 4.93 -2.29
C ALA A 94 10.60 3.77 -3.29
N GLU A 95 9.51 3.28 -3.86
CA GLU A 95 9.53 2.22 -4.89
C GLU A 95 10.43 2.58 -6.07
N ARG A 96 10.40 3.87 -6.49
CA ARG A 96 11.25 4.37 -7.58
C ARG A 96 12.72 4.42 -7.21
N LEU A 97 13.04 4.77 -5.96
CA LEU A 97 14.41 4.93 -5.49
C LEU A 97 15.07 3.64 -4.99
N LEU A 98 14.30 2.58 -4.73
CA LEU A 98 14.80 1.36 -4.08
C LEU A 98 16.07 0.79 -4.75
N ARG A 99 16.11 0.82 -6.08
CA ARG A 99 17.25 0.32 -6.87
C ARG A 99 18.57 1.08 -6.67
N PHE A 100 18.52 2.28 -6.10
CA PHE A 100 19.68 3.14 -5.85
C PHE A 100 20.20 3.05 -4.41
N ARG A 101 19.63 2.18 -3.58
CA ARG A 101 20.06 2.02 -2.18
C ARG A 101 21.58 1.82 -2.11
N GLY A 102 22.26 2.66 -1.32
CA GLY A 102 23.72 2.67 -1.17
C GLY A 102 24.50 3.20 -2.38
N GLN A 103 23.83 3.80 -3.38
CA GLN A 103 24.44 4.34 -4.60
C GLN A 103 24.23 5.86 -4.69
N ARG A 104 24.74 6.46 -5.77
CA ARG A 104 24.46 7.85 -6.11
C ARG A 104 23.23 7.96 -7.01
N LEU A 105 22.49 9.06 -6.87
CA LEU A 105 21.34 9.41 -7.71
C LEU A 105 21.55 10.81 -8.28
N SER A 106 21.40 10.96 -9.59
CA SER A 106 21.40 12.24 -10.31
C SER A 106 20.00 12.61 -10.82
N ASP A 107 19.81 13.84 -11.29
CA ASP A 107 18.55 14.25 -11.92
C ASP A 107 18.25 13.49 -13.21
N GLY A 108 19.28 13.00 -13.91
CA GLY A 108 19.16 12.18 -15.12
C GLY A 108 18.59 10.78 -14.84
N ASP A 109 18.87 10.23 -13.65
CA ASP A 109 18.34 8.92 -13.22
C ASP A 109 16.82 8.92 -12.97
N LEU A 110 16.25 10.12 -12.83
CA LEU A 110 14.81 10.40 -12.70
C LEU A 110 14.15 10.71 -14.05
N VAL A 111 14.88 10.51 -15.14
CA VAL A 111 14.39 10.62 -16.52
C VAL A 111 14.49 9.24 -17.18
N ARG A 112 13.45 8.85 -17.92
CA ARG A 112 13.45 7.61 -18.71
C ARG A 112 14.31 7.78 -19.96
N ALA A 113 14.67 6.65 -20.59
CA ALA A 113 15.39 6.65 -21.85
C ALA A 113 14.64 7.37 -22.99
N ASP A 114 13.31 7.48 -22.91
CA ASP A 114 12.47 8.23 -23.84
C ASP A 114 12.40 9.74 -23.55
N GLY A 115 13.21 10.23 -22.60
CA GLY A 115 13.27 11.64 -22.20
C GLY A 115 12.19 12.07 -21.19
N ARG A 116 11.24 11.19 -20.83
CA ARG A 116 10.17 11.56 -19.88
C ARG A 116 10.65 11.55 -18.44
N ARG A 117 10.42 12.64 -17.71
CA ARG A 117 10.73 12.74 -16.28
C ARG A 117 9.65 12.05 -15.44
N TYR A 118 10.05 11.35 -14.39
CA TYR A 118 9.09 10.85 -13.42
C TYR A 118 8.44 12.00 -12.65
N ALA A 119 7.14 11.98 -12.46
CA ALA A 119 6.41 12.94 -11.64
C ALA A 119 5.52 12.22 -10.63
N LEU A 120 5.24 12.89 -9.51
CA LEU A 120 4.32 12.45 -8.47
C LEU A 120 2.95 13.11 -8.69
N ALA A 121 1.91 12.31 -8.86
CA ALA A 121 0.53 12.79 -8.87
C ALA A 121 -0.16 12.49 -7.54
N ALA A 122 -1.01 13.42 -7.11
CA ALA A 122 -2.07 13.18 -6.15
C ALA A 122 -3.36 12.84 -6.92
N ILE A 123 -4.08 11.82 -6.48
CA ILE A 123 -5.28 11.31 -7.14
C ILE A 123 -6.37 11.20 -6.06
N ASP A 124 -7.45 11.93 -6.23
CA ASP A 124 -8.65 11.78 -5.41
C ASP A 124 -9.40 10.51 -5.85
N ASP A 125 -9.66 9.66 -4.86
CA ASP A 125 -10.39 8.41 -5.02
C ASP A 125 -11.68 8.35 -4.20
N ALA A 126 -12.21 9.50 -3.78
CA ALA A 126 -13.50 9.59 -3.08
C ALA A 126 -14.68 9.04 -3.91
N GLY A 127 -14.53 8.95 -5.23
CA GLY A 127 -15.52 8.34 -6.11
C GLY A 127 -15.54 6.80 -6.09
N LEU A 128 -14.56 6.14 -5.46
CA LEU A 128 -14.52 4.69 -5.34
C LEU A 128 -15.45 4.22 -4.22
N SER A 129 -16.11 3.08 -4.43
CA SER A 129 -17.08 2.54 -3.49
C SER A 129 -16.71 1.17 -2.95
N ALA A 130 -15.85 0.42 -3.66
CA ALA A 130 -15.51 -0.96 -3.32
C ALA A 130 -14.00 -1.23 -3.35
N VAL A 131 -13.24 -0.56 -2.49
CA VAL A 131 -11.82 -0.86 -2.26
C VAL A 131 -11.68 -1.65 -0.96
N HIS A 132 -11.40 -2.96 -1.06
CA HIS A 132 -11.24 -3.81 0.11
C HIS A 132 -9.90 -3.56 0.78
N ASP A 133 -9.88 -3.51 2.11
CA ASP A 133 -8.64 -3.31 2.86
C ASP A 133 -8.08 -4.67 3.29
N LEU A 134 -7.06 -5.19 2.57
CA LEU A 134 -6.42 -6.44 2.96
C LEU A 134 -5.43 -6.28 4.11
N ASP A 135 -5.21 -5.06 4.61
CA ASP A 135 -4.49 -4.80 5.85
C ASP A 135 -5.43 -4.99 7.08
N ASP A 136 -6.76 -4.98 6.86
CA ASP A 136 -7.75 -5.28 7.91
C ASP A 136 -7.82 -6.81 8.16
N PRO A 137 -7.46 -7.29 9.37
CA PRO A 137 -7.54 -8.71 9.69
C PRO A 137 -8.97 -9.27 9.57
N GLN A 138 -10.01 -8.45 9.74
CA GLN A 138 -11.39 -8.91 9.54
C GLN A 138 -11.68 -9.22 8.08
N GLU A 139 -11.13 -8.43 7.15
CA GLU A 139 -11.29 -8.66 5.72
C GLU A 139 -10.52 -9.90 5.26
N LEU A 140 -9.33 -10.13 5.82
CA LEU A 140 -8.56 -11.35 5.59
C LEU A 140 -9.35 -12.60 6.03
N VAL A 141 -9.97 -12.57 7.22
CA VAL A 141 -10.81 -13.68 7.70
C VAL A 141 -12.02 -13.89 6.79
N ARG A 142 -12.74 -12.83 6.40
CA ARG A 142 -13.90 -12.93 5.48
C ARG A 142 -13.52 -13.58 4.15
N ARG A 143 -12.35 -13.22 3.62
CA ARG A 143 -11.83 -13.71 2.33
C ARG A 143 -11.02 -15.00 2.45
N ARG A 144 -10.86 -15.53 3.67
CA ARG A 144 -10.03 -16.72 3.98
C ARG A 144 -8.59 -16.59 3.47
N LEU A 145 -8.05 -15.38 3.52
CA LEU A 145 -6.69 -15.07 3.11
C LEU A 145 -5.74 -15.11 4.31
N ARG A 146 -4.54 -15.65 4.08
CA ARG A 146 -3.44 -15.56 5.03
C ARG A 146 -2.66 -14.27 4.78
N PRO A 147 -2.20 -13.56 5.82
CA PRO A 147 -1.36 -12.39 5.62
C PRO A 147 -0.16 -12.70 4.71
N SER A 148 0.53 -13.83 4.91
CA SER A 148 1.67 -14.24 4.06
C SER A 148 1.36 -14.34 2.56
N TRP A 149 0.12 -14.64 2.18
CA TRP A 149 -0.29 -14.70 0.76
C TRP A 149 -0.49 -13.31 0.15
N VAL A 150 -0.86 -12.32 0.96
CA VAL A 150 -0.97 -10.93 0.53
C VAL A 150 0.41 -10.25 0.49
N ALA A 151 1.40 -10.73 1.25
CA ALA A 151 2.75 -10.16 1.30
C ALA A 151 3.73 -10.70 0.24
N THR A 152 3.50 -11.90 -0.29
CA THR A 152 4.47 -12.62 -1.13
C THR A 152 4.67 -11.97 -2.51
N SER A 153 5.85 -12.15 -3.10
CA SER A 153 6.11 -11.84 -4.52
C SER A 153 5.71 -12.97 -5.47
N ASP A 154 5.24 -14.10 -4.95
CA ASP A 154 4.78 -15.25 -5.74
C ASP A 154 3.49 -14.92 -6.49
N ARG A 155 3.63 -14.70 -7.79
CA ARG A 155 2.54 -14.30 -8.68
C ARG A 155 1.49 -15.39 -8.85
N SER A 156 1.87 -16.66 -8.69
CA SER A 156 0.92 -17.78 -8.72
C SER A 156 -0.06 -17.73 -7.54
N VAL A 157 0.27 -16.96 -6.49
CA VAL A 157 -0.59 -16.69 -5.34
C VAL A 157 -1.29 -15.34 -5.47
N THR A 158 -0.54 -14.27 -5.81
CA THR A 158 -1.09 -12.91 -5.75
C THR A 158 -2.03 -12.56 -6.91
N GLN A 159 -1.79 -13.10 -8.12
CA GLN A 159 -2.65 -12.82 -9.27
C GLN A 159 -4.06 -13.45 -9.12
N PRO A 160 -4.23 -14.70 -8.63
CA PRO A 160 -5.54 -15.24 -8.32
C PRO A 160 -6.31 -14.46 -7.25
N ILE A 161 -5.64 -13.93 -6.22
CA ILE A 161 -6.28 -13.08 -5.21
C ILE A 161 -6.85 -11.81 -5.86
N ALA A 162 -6.06 -11.16 -6.72
CA ALA A 162 -6.49 -9.97 -7.45
C ALA A 162 -7.64 -10.29 -8.42
N LEU A 163 -7.58 -11.43 -9.13
CA LEU A 163 -8.66 -11.88 -9.99
C LEU A 163 -9.97 -12.11 -9.21
N GLN A 164 -9.91 -12.77 -8.05
CA GLN A 164 -11.09 -12.98 -7.23
C GLN A 164 -11.72 -11.65 -6.79
N ALA A 165 -10.91 -10.69 -6.33
CA ALA A 165 -11.43 -9.36 -5.98
C ALA A 165 -12.06 -8.65 -7.19
N PHE A 166 -11.49 -8.80 -8.39
CA PHE A 166 -12.13 -8.29 -9.60
C PHE A 166 -13.46 -9.01 -9.88
N ASP A 167 -13.52 -10.33 -9.80
CA ASP A 167 -14.74 -11.09 -10.07
C ASP A 167 -15.85 -10.80 -9.03
N ASP A 168 -15.47 -10.44 -7.80
CA ASP A 168 -16.39 -10.00 -6.73
C ASP A 168 -17.00 -8.59 -6.98
N GLY A 169 -16.59 -7.89 -8.03
CA GLY A 169 -17.13 -6.57 -8.37
C GLY A 169 -16.40 -5.39 -7.71
N SER A 170 -15.25 -5.61 -7.06
CA SER A 170 -14.49 -4.54 -6.40
C SER A 170 -13.92 -3.52 -7.39
N ASP A 171 -13.68 -2.29 -6.92
CA ASP A 171 -12.91 -1.27 -7.65
C ASP A 171 -11.39 -1.48 -7.50
N GLY A 172 -11.00 -2.21 -6.46
CA GLY A 172 -9.63 -2.54 -6.15
C GLY A 172 -9.48 -3.09 -4.74
N PHE A 173 -8.25 -3.11 -4.26
CA PHE A 173 -7.95 -3.47 -2.88
C PHE A 173 -6.66 -2.81 -2.40
N ALA A 174 -6.60 -2.53 -1.11
CA ALA A 174 -5.42 -2.06 -0.39
C ALA A 174 -4.62 -3.24 0.19
N TRP A 175 -3.31 -3.07 0.31
CA TRP A 175 -2.36 -4.06 0.80
C TRP A 175 -1.06 -3.39 1.26
N TRP A 176 -0.36 -3.92 2.25
CA TRP A 176 0.87 -3.33 2.78
C TRP A 176 2.05 -3.38 1.80
N SER A 177 2.87 -2.33 1.76
CA SER A 177 4.08 -2.29 0.95
C SER A 177 5.08 -3.37 1.39
N THR A 178 5.81 -3.91 0.42
CA THR A 178 6.93 -4.84 0.67
C THR A 178 8.19 -4.13 1.16
N ILE A 179 8.25 -2.79 1.03
CA ILE A 179 9.35 -1.96 1.53
C ILE A 179 9.15 -1.63 3.02
N GLU A 180 7.93 -1.26 3.39
CA GLU A 180 7.54 -0.85 4.74
C GLU A 180 6.09 -1.29 4.99
N ALA A 181 5.90 -2.23 5.92
CA ALA A 181 4.58 -2.81 6.17
C ALA A 181 3.56 -1.77 6.68
N GLY A 182 4.01 -0.66 7.25
CA GLY A 182 3.14 0.46 7.64
C GLY A 182 2.61 1.31 6.48
N TRP A 183 3.05 1.09 5.24
CA TRP A 183 2.57 1.83 4.07
C TRP A 183 1.52 1.06 3.31
N SER A 184 0.33 1.63 3.18
CA SER A 184 -0.77 1.01 2.43
C SER A 184 -0.66 1.33 0.93
N ASN A 185 -0.39 0.31 0.13
CA ASN A 185 -0.47 0.33 -1.32
C ASN A 185 -1.89 -0.03 -1.76
N VAL A 186 -2.27 0.37 -2.97
CA VAL A 186 -3.58 0.07 -3.55
C VAL A 186 -3.39 -0.40 -4.97
N THR A 187 -4.05 -1.51 -5.29
CA THR A 187 -4.24 -1.96 -6.67
C THR A 187 -5.68 -1.68 -7.06
N LEU A 188 -5.88 -0.90 -8.12
CA LEU A 188 -7.17 -0.55 -8.68
C LEU A 188 -7.37 -1.24 -10.02
N PHE A 189 -8.60 -1.65 -10.30
CA PHE A 189 -8.99 -2.23 -11.58
C PHE A 189 -9.41 -1.11 -12.52
N ALA A 190 -8.60 -0.85 -13.54
CA ALA A 190 -8.63 0.34 -14.38
C ALA A 190 -10.02 0.61 -14.97
N GLU A 191 -10.68 -0.43 -15.47
CA GLU A 191 -11.98 -0.37 -16.16
C GLU A 191 -13.10 0.14 -15.24
N ARG A 192 -12.96 -0.07 -13.93
CA ARG A 192 -13.95 0.32 -12.92
C ARG A 192 -13.55 1.61 -12.21
N ALA A 193 -12.27 1.72 -11.87
CA ALA A 193 -11.76 2.78 -11.02
C ALA A 193 -11.52 4.08 -11.79
N ILE A 194 -10.85 4.05 -12.96
CA ILE A 194 -10.40 5.27 -13.66
C ILE A 194 -11.53 6.29 -13.89
N PRO A 195 -12.74 5.91 -14.35
CA PRO A 195 -13.84 6.87 -14.55
C PRO A 195 -14.24 7.64 -13.27
N ARG A 196 -13.92 7.10 -12.10
CA ARG A 196 -14.27 7.63 -10.77
C ARG A 196 -13.11 8.34 -10.07
N LEU A 197 -11.91 8.30 -10.64
CA LEU A 197 -10.73 8.98 -10.10
C LEU A 197 -10.64 10.41 -10.62
N ARG A 198 -10.07 11.31 -9.82
CA ARG A 198 -9.77 12.69 -10.23
C ARG A 198 -8.31 13.02 -9.91
N VAL A 199 -7.59 13.59 -10.86
CA VAL A 199 -6.20 14.01 -10.64
C VAL A 199 -6.22 15.37 -9.92
N GLY A 200 -5.55 15.44 -8.78
CA GLY A 200 -5.42 16.66 -8.00
C GLY A 200 -4.26 17.51 -8.49
N GLY A 201 -4.57 18.68 -9.04
CA GLY A 201 -3.57 19.67 -9.46
C GLY A 201 -2.62 19.16 -10.56
N ARG A 202 -1.50 19.86 -10.73
CA ARG A 202 -0.43 19.45 -11.65
C ARG A 202 0.49 18.45 -10.94
N PRO A 203 0.87 17.33 -11.60
CA PRO A 203 1.88 16.41 -11.10
C PRO A 203 3.22 17.11 -10.82
N ASP A 204 3.86 16.77 -9.70
CA ASP A 204 5.12 17.36 -9.24
C ASP A 204 6.33 16.60 -9.82
N PRO A 205 7.18 17.22 -10.67
CA PRO A 205 8.33 16.55 -11.25
C PRO A 205 9.36 16.10 -10.21
N LEU A 206 9.81 14.86 -10.30
CA LEU A 206 10.86 14.35 -9.42
C LEU A 206 12.23 14.84 -9.90
N THR A 207 12.92 15.50 -8.98
CA THR A 207 14.32 15.90 -9.05
C THR A 207 15.01 15.49 -7.75
N THR A 208 16.34 15.47 -7.72
CA THR A 208 17.14 15.37 -6.49
C THR A 208 16.84 16.52 -5.52
N GLY A 209 16.28 17.63 -6.01
CA GLY A 209 15.75 18.74 -5.22
C GLY A 209 14.44 18.44 -4.50
N HIS A 210 13.62 17.52 -5.01
CA HIS A 210 12.27 17.25 -4.51
C HIS A 210 12.29 16.78 -3.04
N PRO A 211 11.47 17.34 -2.13
CA PRO A 211 11.53 17.03 -0.69
C PRO A 211 11.41 15.54 -0.36
N LEU A 212 10.45 14.83 -0.99
CA LEU A 212 10.28 13.39 -0.79
C LEU A 212 11.44 12.55 -1.34
N VAL A 213 12.10 13.02 -2.42
CA VAL A 213 13.28 12.35 -2.97
C VAL A 213 14.44 12.47 -1.99
N ARG A 214 14.65 13.65 -1.39
CA ARG A 214 15.67 13.88 -0.35
C ARG A 214 15.41 13.02 0.89
N ALA A 215 14.18 13.01 1.40
CA ALA A 215 13.81 12.21 2.55
C ALA A 215 14.05 10.70 2.33
N MET A 216 13.67 10.19 1.15
CA MET A 216 13.93 8.78 0.83
C MET A 216 15.39 8.48 0.54
N ALA A 217 16.12 9.41 -0.07
CA ALA A 217 17.55 9.26 -0.31
C ALA A 217 18.28 9.12 1.02
N GLU A 218 17.98 9.96 2.01
CA GLU A 218 18.51 9.84 3.36
C GLU A 218 18.19 8.47 3.98
N ARG A 219 16.91 8.05 3.97
CA ARG A 219 16.47 6.76 4.53
C ARG A 219 17.15 5.55 3.86
N PHE A 220 17.46 5.63 2.57
CA PHE A 220 18.11 4.56 1.80
C PHE A 220 19.63 4.69 1.69
N GLY A 221 20.24 5.71 2.30
CA GLY A 221 21.68 5.95 2.20
C GLY A 221 22.13 6.24 0.76
N ILE A 222 21.32 7.00 0.02
CA ILE A 222 21.57 7.37 -1.38
C ILE A 222 22.29 8.72 -1.40
N GLY A 223 23.44 8.79 -2.06
CA GLY A 223 24.15 10.05 -2.28
C GLY A 223 23.50 10.86 -3.40
N LEU A 224 23.04 12.08 -3.11
CA LEU A 224 22.48 12.95 -4.14
C LEU A 224 23.60 13.68 -4.90
N GLY A 225 23.67 13.43 -6.21
CA GLY A 225 24.48 14.20 -7.14
C GLY A 225 23.78 15.49 -7.58
N ARG A 226 24.56 16.42 -8.14
CA ARG A 226 23.98 17.48 -8.98
C ARG A 226 23.55 16.90 -10.32
#